data_AF-A0A285VWE1-F1
#
_entry.id   AF-A0A285VWE1-F1
#
_cell.length_a   1.000
_cell.length_b   1.000
_cell.length_c   1.000
_cell.angle_alpha   90.00
_cell.angle_beta   90.00
_cell.angle_gamma   90.00
#
_symmetry.space_group_name_H-M   'P 1'
#
loop_
_entity.id
_entity.type
_entity.pdbx_description
1 polymer ?
#
loop_
_entity_poly.entity_id
_entity_poly.type
_entity_poly.pdbx_seq_one_letter_code
_entity_poly.pdbx_strand_id
1 'polypeptide(L)'
;MQQDRHVVFCLNEIGVLGGVTSAVESLAGLLEEHGWKVSFLGITSRRRGPDRDRRDWRPLIASPRLTTRIRGAGLANRVLRRADFALARRRLTHMPAGSVVVFTNVWVKKELDAAGYRGKDFGHYLVGQHHGSLAGSQASWEFDAMLDHYRDLDVFVALCEADAGDFAEHLDVPCTTLSNLVGLPALGRVPVQGRVLSVGRLDPNKDVERVVRLFERARREVGADWHLHVFGDGPSRSSVEEMSAAWAPRAASPCTA
;
A
#
# COMPACT_ATOMS: atom_id res chain seq x y z
N MET A 1 31.11 -16.04 8.22
CA MET A 1 30.24 -15.13 8.99
C MET A 1 29.06 -14.79 8.10
N GLN A 2 27.87 -15.31 8.42
CA GLN A 2 26.64 -14.86 7.78
C GLN A 2 26.39 -13.44 8.28
N GLN A 3 26.44 -12.44 7.40
CA GLN A 3 26.07 -11.08 7.80
C GLN A 3 24.60 -11.11 8.24
N ASP A 4 24.28 -10.50 9.37
CA ASP A 4 22.91 -10.30 9.83
C ASP A 4 22.19 -9.35 8.87
N ARG A 5 21.64 -9.90 7.79
CA ARG A 5 20.94 -9.14 6.76
C ARG A 5 19.55 -8.79 7.27
N HIS A 6 19.31 -7.50 7.50
CA HIS A 6 18.05 -6.97 8.01
C HIS A 6 17.46 -6.00 6.99
N VAL A 7 16.18 -6.17 6.68
CA VAL A 7 15.38 -5.22 5.91
C VAL A 7 14.21 -4.68 6.76
N VAL A 8 13.92 -3.40 6.60
CA VAL A 8 12.75 -2.75 7.20
C VAL A 8 11.90 -2.12 6.11
N PHE A 9 10.63 -2.54 6.03
CA PHE A 9 9.65 -1.93 5.15
C PHE A 9 8.90 -0.83 5.88
N CYS A 10 8.95 0.38 5.32
CA CYS A 10 8.33 1.60 5.82
C CYS A 10 7.06 1.90 5.00
N LEU A 11 5.88 1.73 5.61
CA LEU A 11 4.58 1.85 4.96
C LEU A 11 3.72 2.98 5.55
N ASN A 12 2.74 3.46 4.79
CA ASN A 12 1.74 4.41 5.31
C ASN A 12 0.76 3.74 6.29
N GLU A 13 0.27 2.57 5.92
CA GLU A 13 -0.62 1.76 6.76
C GLU A 13 -0.07 0.34 6.84
N ILE A 14 -0.10 -0.24 8.03
CA ILE A 14 0.22 -1.65 8.27
C ILE A 14 -1.02 -2.40 8.73
N GLY A 15 -1.13 -3.68 8.32
CA GLY A 15 -2.27 -4.54 8.67
C GLY A 15 -3.56 -4.20 7.93
N VAL A 16 -3.46 -3.62 6.72
CA VAL A 16 -4.60 -3.30 5.85
C VAL A 16 -4.46 -4.04 4.53
N LEU A 17 -5.55 -4.66 4.07
CA LEU A 17 -5.63 -5.26 2.75
C LEU A 17 -5.53 -4.19 1.66
N GLY A 18 -4.49 -4.28 0.84
CA GLY A 18 -4.22 -3.38 -0.27
C GLY A 18 -3.07 -3.89 -1.12
N GLY A 19 -3.01 -3.47 -2.39
CA GLY A 19 -2.03 -3.98 -3.35
C GLY A 19 -0.57 -3.81 -2.90
N VAL A 20 -0.25 -2.66 -2.30
CA VAL A 20 1.09 -2.39 -1.73
C VAL A 20 1.41 -3.36 -0.60
N THR A 21 0.51 -3.48 0.39
CA THR A 21 0.70 -4.38 1.53
C THR A 21 0.93 -5.82 1.08
N SER A 22 0.10 -6.32 0.15
CA SER A 22 0.21 -7.70 -0.37
C SER A 22 1.52 -7.95 -1.13
N ALA A 23 1.98 -6.98 -1.93
CA ALA A 23 3.25 -7.08 -2.64
C ALA A 23 4.44 -7.11 -1.65
N VAL A 24 4.42 -6.23 -0.66
CA VAL A 24 5.46 -6.13 0.37
C VAL A 24 5.48 -7.39 1.23
N GLU A 25 4.33 -7.91 1.65
CA GLU A 25 4.23 -9.15 2.43
C GLU A 25 4.75 -10.37 1.64
N SER A 26 4.48 -10.43 0.34
CA SER A 26 5.00 -11.49 -0.54
C SER A 26 6.53 -11.42 -0.63
N LEU A 27 7.08 -10.24 -0.89
CA LEU A 27 8.54 -10.02 -0.92
C LEU A 27 9.19 -10.32 0.43
N ALA A 28 8.58 -9.86 1.52
CA ALA A 28 9.06 -10.11 2.86
C ALA A 28 9.09 -11.61 3.19
N GLY A 29 8.11 -12.39 2.74
CA GLY A 29 8.10 -13.85 2.92
C GLY A 29 9.30 -14.51 2.24
N LEU A 30 9.57 -14.15 0.99
CA LEU A 30 10.73 -14.65 0.26
C LEU A 30 12.06 -14.24 0.92
N LEU A 31 12.16 -13.01 1.42
CA LEU A 31 13.37 -12.56 2.12
C LEU A 31 13.61 -13.36 3.41
N GLU A 32 12.56 -13.61 4.20
CA GLU A 32 12.62 -14.46 5.39
C GLU A 32 13.03 -15.90 5.04
N GLU A 33 12.49 -16.49 3.96
CA GLU A 33 12.88 -17.81 3.45
C GLU A 33 14.37 -17.87 3.07
N HIS A 34 14.95 -16.75 2.64
CA HIS A 34 16.37 -16.62 2.31
C HIS A 34 17.22 -16.14 3.50
N GLY A 35 16.70 -16.20 4.72
CA GLY A 35 17.42 -15.94 5.97
C GLY A 35 17.60 -14.46 6.30
N TRP A 36 16.85 -13.55 5.68
CA TRP A 36 16.82 -12.14 6.08
C TRP A 36 15.91 -11.96 7.29
N LYS A 37 16.35 -11.13 8.22
CA LYS A 37 15.45 -10.56 9.22
C LYS A 37 14.58 -9.49 8.55
N VAL A 38 13.28 -9.52 8.79
CA VAL A 38 12.34 -8.52 8.26
C VAL A 38 11.55 -7.88 9.39
N SER A 39 11.47 -6.53 9.37
CA SER A 39 10.57 -5.78 10.25
C SER A 39 9.74 -4.78 9.45
N PHE A 40 8.62 -4.33 10.02
CA PHE A 40 7.71 -3.39 9.37
C PHE A 40 7.49 -2.16 10.24
N LEU A 41 7.48 -1.00 9.60
CA LEU A 41 7.36 0.30 10.24
C LEU A 41 6.24 1.11 9.55
N GLY A 42 5.08 1.27 10.20
CA GLY A 42 3.89 1.86 9.56
C GLY A 42 3.42 3.18 10.15
N ILE A 43 3.18 4.26 9.37
CA ILE A 43 2.69 5.56 9.91
C ILE A 43 1.47 5.35 10.78
N THR A 44 0.50 4.58 10.29
CA THR A 44 -0.66 4.16 11.07
C THR A 44 -0.74 2.64 11.12
N SER A 45 -1.22 2.10 12.23
CA SER A 45 -1.69 0.71 12.30
C SER A 45 -3.21 0.71 12.33
N ARG A 46 -3.87 0.22 11.28
CA ARG A 46 -5.28 -0.18 11.39
C ARG A 46 -5.29 -1.66 11.71
N ARG A 47 -5.59 -1.99 12.96
CA ARG A 47 -5.69 -3.37 13.46
C ARG A 47 -6.89 -4.07 12.83
N ARG A 48 -6.78 -4.63 11.63
CA ARG A 48 -7.81 -5.52 11.05
C ARG A 48 -7.17 -6.74 10.41
N GLY A 49 -7.22 -7.87 11.12
CA GLY A 49 -6.87 -9.18 10.56
C GLY A 49 -6.56 -10.21 11.65
N PRO A 50 -6.88 -11.50 11.43
CA PRO A 50 -6.59 -12.58 12.37
C PRO A 50 -5.09 -12.94 12.45
N ASP A 51 -4.26 -12.47 11.52
CA ASP A 51 -2.85 -12.89 11.40
C ASP A 51 -1.87 -11.97 12.16
N ARG A 52 -2.21 -11.66 13.42
CA ARG A 52 -1.45 -10.73 14.29
C ARG A 52 -0.04 -11.21 14.63
N ASP A 53 0.24 -12.50 14.53
CA ASP A 53 1.37 -13.11 15.26
C ASP A 53 2.54 -13.54 14.37
N ARG A 54 2.46 -13.37 13.04
CA ARG A 54 3.50 -13.92 12.15
C ARG A 54 4.74 -13.05 11.96
N ARG A 55 4.68 -11.72 12.15
CA ARG A 55 5.82 -10.83 11.84
C ARG A 55 5.99 -9.65 12.80
N ASP A 56 7.20 -9.08 12.80
CA ASP A 56 7.60 -7.92 13.63
C ASP A 56 6.98 -6.61 13.11
N TRP A 57 5.67 -6.44 13.29
CA TRP A 57 4.93 -5.23 12.93
C TRP A 57 5.02 -4.16 14.01
N ARG A 58 5.45 -2.95 13.64
CA ARG A 58 5.58 -1.82 14.57
C ARG A 58 4.95 -0.54 14.00
N PRO A 59 3.95 0.05 14.66
CA PRO A 59 3.47 1.37 14.28
C PRO A 59 4.54 2.43 14.59
N LEU A 60 4.71 3.37 13.65
CA LEU A 60 5.41 4.65 13.79
C LEU A 60 4.63 5.54 14.75
N ILE A 61 3.34 5.78 14.49
CA ILE A 61 2.47 6.54 15.38
C ILE A 61 1.77 5.56 16.31
N ALA A 62 2.28 5.44 17.54
CA ALA A 62 1.68 4.63 18.60
C ALA A 62 0.82 5.48 19.54
N SER A 63 1.07 6.80 19.60
CA SER A 63 0.40 7.68 20.53
C SER A 63 -1.05 7.96 20.12
N PRO A 64 -2.00 7.99 21.08
CA PRO A 64 -3.39 8.28 20.79
C PRO A 64 -3.54 9.72 20.28
N ARG A 65 -4.37 9.92 19.24
CA ARG A 65 -4.74 11.27 18.80
C ARG A 65 -5.72 11.87 19.81
N LEU A 66 -5.29 12.92 20.50
CA LEU A 66 -6.16 13.71 21.37
C LEU A 66 -7.15 14.51 20.53
N THR A 67 -8.41 14.54 20.96
CA THR A 67 -9.46 15.24 20.22
C THR A 67 -9.21 16.75 20.21
N THR A 68 -9.45 17.39 19.07
CA THR A 68 -9.26 18.86 18.92
C THR A 68 -10.24 19.69 19.75
N ARG A 69 -11.24 19.05 20.36
CA ARG A 69 -12.17 19.66 21.33
C ARG A 69 -11.49 20.00 22.67
N ILE A 70 -10.33 19.41 22.95
CA ILE A 70 -9.55 19.70 24.16
C ILE A 70 -8.60 20.87 23.87
N ARG A 71 -8.65 21.92 24.70
CA ARG A 71 -7.70 23.05 24.62
C ARG A 71 -6.26 22.52 24.73
N GLY A 72 -5.39 22.92 23.80
CA GLY A 72 -4.00 22.47 23.76
C GLY A 72 -3.76 21.11 23.10
N ALA A 73 -4.81 20.38 22.69
CA ALA A 73 -4.66 19.08 22.01
C ALA A 73 -3.80 19.16 20.74
N GLY A 74 -3.87 20.27 20.00
CA GLY A 74 -3.03 20.46 18.81
C GLY A 74 -1.52 20.53 19.12
N LEU A 75 -1.14 21.13 20.26
CA LEU A 75 0.26 21.14 20.69
C LEU A 75 0.66 19.76 21.23
N ALA A 76 -0.19 19.15 22.07
CA ALA A 76 0.05 17.82 22.61
C ALA A 76 0.20 16.76 21.50
N ASN A 77 -0.68 16.76 20.50
CA ASN A 77 -0.59 15.87 19.34
C ASN A 77 0.72 16.07 18.56
N ARG A 78 1.23 17.31 18.44
CA ARG A 78 2.53 17.59 17.81
C ARG A 78 3.69 17.01 18.62
N VAL A 79 3.64 17.13 19.95
CA VAL A 79 4.67 16.57 20.86
C VAL A 79 4.66 15.05 20.80
N LEU A 80 3.49 14.43 20.93
CA LEU A 80 3.31 12.98 20.85
C LEU A 80 3.83 12.43 19.51
N ARG A 81 3.46 13.09 18.41
CA ARG A 81 3.95 12.72 17.08
C ARG A 81 5.46 12.83 16.96
N ARG A 82 6.08 13.87 17.52
CA ARG A 82 7.56 13.99 17.55
C ARG A 82 8.20 12.87 18.36
N ALA A 83 7.63 12.49 19.49
CA ALA A 83 8.13 11.39 20.31
C ALA A 83 8.01 10.04 19.58
N ASP A 84 6.89 9.79 18.91
CA ASP A 84 6.65 8.61 18.08
C ASP A 84 7.72 8.47 16.98
N PHE A 85 8.00 9.53 16.23
CA PHE A 85 9.05 9.50 15.20
C PHE A 85 10.47 9.45 15.78
N ALA A 86 10.72 10.03 16.96
CA ALA A 86 12.00 9.88 17.65
C ALA A 86 12.25 8.42 18.08
N LEU A 87 11.21 7.73 18.55
CA LEU A 87 11.27 6.30 18.87
C LEU A 87 11.52 5.45 17.63
N ALA A 88 10.85 5.75 16.52
CA ALA A 88 11.05 5.05 15.27
C ALA A 88 12.45 5.28 14.69
N ARG A 89 12.94 6.52 14.71
CA ARG A 89 14.34 6.83 14.40
C ARG A 89 15.26 5.97 15.25
N ARG A 90 15.10 5.97 16.59
CA ARG A 90 15.92 5.16 17.49
C ARG A 90 15.93 3.68 17.09
N ARG A 91 14.80 3.10 16.71
CA ARG A 91 14.76 1.70 16.26
C ARG A 91 15.60 1.49 15.00
N LEU A 92 15.45 2.37 14.01
CA LEU A 92 16.24 2.29 12.79
C LEU A 92 17.74 2.45 13.09
N THR A 93 18.15 3.37 13.98
CA THR A 93 19.57 3.55 14.30
C THR A 93 20.22 2.40 15.08
N HIS A 94 19.43 1.48 15.64
CA HIS A 94 19.96 0.27 16.32
C HIS A 94 20.07 -0.92 15.37
N MET A 95 19.71 -0.76 14.09
CA MET A 95 19.90 -1.80 13.09
C MET A 95 21.40 -1.94 12.76
N PRO A 96 21.86 -3.14 12.36
CA PRO A 96 23.23 -3.33 11.91
C PRO A 96 23.55 -2.47 10.69
N ALA A 97 24.80 -2.04 10.57
CA ALA A 97 25.31 -1.48 9.31
C ALA A 97 25.11 -2.49 8.16
N GLY A 98 24.79 -2.01 6.97
CA GLY A 98 24.41 -2.82 5.81
C GLY A 98 22.94 -3.23 5.77
N SER A 99 22.13 -2.84 6.75
CA SER A 99 20.68 -3.06 6.70
C SER A 99 20.01 -2.21 5.61
N VAL A 100 18.88 -2.70 5.08
CA VAL A 100 18.11 -2.03 4.02
C VAL A 100 16.83 -1.42 4.60
N VAL A 101 16.53 -0.17 4.26
CA VAL A 101 15.29 0.52 4.63
C VAL A 101 14.53 0.89 3.38
N VAL A 102 13.35 0.30 3.20
CA VAL A 102 12.52 0.44 2.01
C VAL A 102 11.33 1.34 2.32
N PHE A 103 11.25 2.51 1.70
CA PHE A 103 10.11 3.43 1.81
C PHE A 103 9.12 3.17 0.68
N THR A 104 7.95 2.60 0.99
CA THR A 104 6.92 2.31 -0.03
C THR A 104 6.10 3.55 -0.41
N ASN A 105 6.35 4.68 0.26
CA ASN A 105 5.74 5.97 0.04
C ASN A 105 6.60 7.07 0.70
N VAL A 106 6.62 8.25 0.09
CA VAL A 106 7.47 9.37 0.53
C VAL A 106 7.07 9.94 1.89
N TRP A 107 5.83 9.75 2.33
CA TRP A 107 5.37 10.28 3.61
C TRP A 107 6.23 9.80 4.78
N VAL A 108 6.53 8.50 4.83
CA VAL A 108 7.32 7.92 5.93
C VAL A 108 8.72 8.52 5.94
N LYS A 109 9.33 8.65 4.75
CA LYS A 109 10.66 9.24 4.58
C LYS A 109 10.69 10.70 5.04
N LYS A 110 9.71 11.50 4.61
CA LYS A 110 9.55 12.90 5.02
C LYS A 110 9.49 13.07 6.55
N GLU A 111 8.73 12.22 7.24
CA GLU A 111 8.60 12.31 8.69
C GLU A 111 9.87 11.85 9.43
N LEU A 112 10.55 10.81 8.93
CA LEU A 112 11.83 10.37 9.48
C LEU A 112 12.93 11.39 9.23
N ASP A 113 12.92 12.07 8.08
CA ASP A 113 13.84 13.16 7.80
C ASP A 113 13.66 14.32 8.78
N ALA A 114 12.41 14.68 9.06
CA ALA A 114 12.05 15.70 10.05
C ALA A 114 12.43 15.29 11.48
N ALA A 115 12.50 13.98 11.76
CA ALA A 115 13.00 13.43 13.02
C ALA A 115 14.53 13.32 13.08
N GLY A 116 15.24 13.71 12.02
CA GLY A 116 16.71 13.66 11.95
C GLY A 116 17.27 12.25 11.70
N TYR A 117 16.50 11.37 11.07
CA TYR A 117 17.04 10.12 10.55
C TYR A 117 17.71 10.38 9.20
N ARG A 118 18.97 9.94 9.07
CA ARG A 118 19.73 9.92 7.82
C ARG A 118 20.36 8.54 7.74
N GLY A 119 19.87 7.68 6.85
CA GLY A 119 20.27 6.26 6.84
C GLY A 119 21.77 6.06 6.67
N LYS A 120 22.40 6.90 5.86
CA LYS A 120 23.84 6.87 5.56
C LYS A 120 24.72 7.07 6.79
N ASP A 121 24.28 7.86 7.77
CA ASP A 121 24.99 8.07 9.05
C ASP A 121 25.16 6.77 9.85
N PHE A 122 24.35 5.76 9.56
CA PHE A 122 24.34 4.46 10.23
C PHE A 122 24.75 3.31 9.29
N GLY A 123 25.20 3.62 8.07
CA GLY A 123 25.57 2.62 7.07
C GLY A 123 24.38 1.81 6.53
N HIS A 124 23.17 2.36 6.54
CA HIS A 124 22.01 1.72 5.94
C HIS A 124 21.88 2.04 4.46
N TYR A 125 21.34 1.09 3.69
CA TYR A 125 20.89 1.32 2.31
C TYR A 125 19.45 1.79 2.30
N LEU A 126 19.17 2.88 1.58
CA LEU A 126 17.87 3.52 1.48
C LEU A 126 17.26 3.27 0.09
N VAL A 127 16.11 2.61 0.07
CA VAL A 127 15.35 2.29 -1.14
C VAL A 127 14.03 3.04 -1.11
N GLY A 128 13.73 3.81 -2.15
CA GLY A 128 12.40 4.37 -2.36
C GLY A 128 11.64 3.50 -3.34
N GLN A 129 10.57 2.84 -2.91
CA GLN A 129 9.72 2.03 -3.78
C GLN A 129 8.38 2.73 -4.00
N HIS A 130 8.07 3.10 -5.24
CA HIS A 130 6.85 3.83 -5.56
C HIS A 130 5.84 2.92 -6.28
N HIS A 131 4.57 2.99 -5.86
CA HIS A 131 3.48 2.11 -6.34
C HIS A 131 2.41 2.85 -7.17
N GLY A 132 2.76 4.00 -7.72
CA GLY A 132 1.95 4.78 -8.65
C GLY A 132 2.74 5.15 -9.90
N SER A 133 2.12 5.91 -10.79
CA SER A 133 2.79 6.49 -11.96
C SER A 133 3.31 7.89 -11.68
N LEU A 134 4.21 8.39 -12.52
CA LEU A 134 4.67 9.78 -12.47
C LEU A 134 3.48 10.76 -12.57
N ALA A 135 2.59 10.55 -13.55
CA ALA A 135 1.41 11.38 -13.74
C ALA A 135 0.49 11.41 -12.51
N GLY A 136 0.29 10.26 -11.87
CA GLY A 136 -0.47 10.17 -10.62
C GLY A 136 0.21 10.91 -9.47
N SER A 137 1.54 10.87 -9.42
CA SER A 137 2.34 11.57 -8.41
C SER A 137 2.29 13.09 -8.59
N GLN A 138 2.46 13.59 -9.81
CA GLN A 138 2.42 15.02 -10.15
C GLN A 138 1.06 15.66 -9.85
N ALA A 139 -0.02 14.87 -9.91
CA ALA A 139 -1.35 15.31 -9.49
C ALA A 139 -1.52 15.38 -7.96
N SER A 140 -0.47 15.11 -7.18
CA SER A 140 -0.51 15.02 -5.73
C SER A 140 0.70 15.73 -5.09
N TRP A 141 0.63 15.90 -3.76
CA TRP A 141 1.75 16.44 -2.98
C TRP A 141 2.98 15.51 -2.94
N GLU A 142 2.82 14.24 -3.34
CA GLU A 142 3.88 13.24 -3.23
C GLU A 142 5.06 13.58 -4.16
N PHE A 143 4.81 14.16 -5.34
CA PHE A 143 5.87 14.48 -6.29
C PHE A 143 6.88 15.48 -5.71
N ASP A 144 6.41 16.64 -5.24
CA ASP A 144 7.27 17.63 -4.60
C ASP A 144 8.01 17.05 -3.39
N ALA A 145 7.31 16.24 -2.58
CA ALA A 145 7.94 15.57 -1.46
C ALA A 145 9.02 14.59 -1.89
N MET A 146 8.88 13.89 -3.02
CA MET A 146 9.90 12.99 -3.54
C MET A 146 11.13 13.78 -3.99
N LEU A 147 10.96 14.88 -4.71
CA LEU A 147 12.06 15.76 -5.11
C LEU A 147 12.86 16.27 -3.90
N ASP A 148 12.18 16.52 -2.77
CA ASP A 148 12.81 17.00 -1.55
C ASP A 148 13.48 15.90 -0.72
N HIS A 149 12.81 14.76 -0.58
CA HIS A 149 13.15 13.75 0.43
C HIS A 149 13.84 12.51 -0.13
N TYR A 150 13.92 12.33 -1.45
CA TYR A 150 14.54 11.15 -2.06
C TYR A 150 15.97 11.37 -2.57
N ARG A 151 16.54 12.57 -2.38
CA ARG A 151 17.89 12.90 -2.85
C ARG A 151 19.01 12.09 -2.18
N ASP A 152 18.75 11.49 -1.03
CA ASP A 152 19.70 10.67 -0.28
C ASP A 152 19.44 9.17 -0.41
N LEU A 153 18.49 8.75 -1.24
CA LEU A 153 18.29 7.33 -1.52
C LEU A 153 19.52 6.75 -2.24
N ASP A 154 19.70 5.45 -2.10
CA ASP A 154 20.68 4.70 -2.89
C ASP A 154 20.07 4.21 -4.20
N VAL A 155 18.75 3.96 -4.21
CA VAL A 155 18.00 3.59 -5.41
C VAL A 155 16.51 3.91 -5.26
N PHE A 156 15.90 4.37 -6.35
CA PHE A 156 14.46 4.46 -6.53
C PHE A 156 13.97 3.28 -7.38
N VAL A 157 12.86 2.68 -6.98
CA VAL A 157 12.30 1.47 -7.57
C VAL A 157 10.85 1.73 -7.97
N ALA A 158 10.60 1.66 -9.27
CA ALA A 158 9.24 1.67 -9.84
C ALA A 158 8.75 0.24 -10.13
N LEU A 159 7.47 0.09 -10.46
CA LEU A 159 6.87 -1.22 -10.73
C LEU A 159 7.07 -1.71 -12.17
N CYS A 160 7.40 -0.80 -13.09
CA CYS A 160 7.65 -1.08 -14.49
C CYS A 160 8.72 -0.16 -15.09
N GLU A 161 9.28 -0.55 -16.24
CA GLU A 161 10.37 0.19 -16.91
C GLU A 161 9.93 1.58 -17.37
N ALA A 162 8.70 1.72 -17.84
CA ALA A 162 8.15 3.01 -18.25
C ALA A 162 8.17 4.02 -17.09
N ASP A 163 7.60 3.65 -15.93
CA ASP A 163 7.62 4.51 -14.76
C ASP A 163 9.06 4.77 -14.26
N ALA A 164 9.94 3.78 -14.30
CA ALA A 164 11.35 3.98 -13.90
C ALA A 164 12.05 5.01 -14.79
N GLY A 165 11.81 4.97 -16.11
CA GLY A 165 12.28 5.96 -17.07
C GLY A 165 11.72 7.35 -16.77
N ASP A 166 10.40 7.45 -16.61
CA ASP A 166 9.71 8.71 -16.29
C ASP A 166 10.27 9.36 -15.01
N PHE A 167 10.48 8.58 -13.94
CA PHE A 167 11.04 9.10 -12.70
C PHE A 167 12.53 9.44 -12.80
N ALA A 168 13.31 8.75 -13.64
CA ALA A 168 14.73 9.03 -13.85
C ALA A 168 14.98 10.43 -14.46
N GLU A 169 14.00 10.98 -15.18
CA GLU A 169 14.08 12.36 -15.71
C GLU A 169 13.98 13.44 -14.63
N HIS A 170 13.52 13.07 -13.42
CA HIS A 170 13.21 14.01 -12.34
C HIS A 170 13.98 13.77 -11.04
N LEU A 171 14.36 12.52 -10.76
CA LEU A 171 15.06 12.15 -9.54
C LEU A 171 16.56 12.02 -9.77
N ASP A 172 17.35 12.66 -8.92
CA ASP A 172 18.82 12.59 -8.93
C ASP A 172 19.35 11.35 -8.19
N VAL A 173 18.71 10.20 -8.40
CA VAL A 173 19.10 8.90 -7.84
C VAL A 173 18.88 7.80 -8.89
N PRO A 174 19.62 6.68 -8.83
CA PRO A 174 19.42 5.57 -9.75
C PRO A 174 17.97 5.07 -9.69
N CYS A 175 17.29 5.03 -10.84
CA CYS A 175 15.95 4.47 -10.98
C CYS A 175 16.02 3.08 -11.60
N THR A 176 15.29 2.13 -11.02
CA THR A 176 15.18 0.75 -11.52
C THR A 176 13.78 0.19 -11.30
N THR A 177 13.57 -1.07 -11.65
CA THR A 177 12.28 -1.73 -11.62
C THR A 177 12.26 -2.94 -10.71
N LEU A 178 11.19 -3.06 -9.93
CA LEU A 178 10.80 -4.30 -9.26
C LEU A 178 9.29 -4.42 -9.31
N SER A 179 8.79 -5.33 -10.14
CA SER A 179 7.36 -5.59 -10.24
C SER A 179 6.80 -6.19 -8.95
N ASN A 180 5.52 -5.90 -8.66
CA ASN A 180 4.85 -6.47 -7.50
C ASN A 180 4.85 -8.01 -7.59
N LEU A 181 5.39 -8.65 -6.55
CA LEU A 181 5.31 -10.09 -6.41
C LEU A 181 3.91 -10.47 -5.96
N VAL A 182 3.26 -11.36 -6.72
CA VAL A 182 1.97 -11.91 -6.35
C VAL A 182 2.20 -13.32 -5.83
N GLY A 183 2.03 -13.50 -4.52
CA GLY A 183 1.95 -14.83 -3.91
C GLY A 183 0.65 -15.51 -4.33
N LEU A 184 0.56 -15.98 -5.58
CA LEU A 184 -0.56 -16.79 -6.02
C LEU A 184 -0.39 -18.19 -5.41
N PRO A 185 -1.36 -18.72 -4.65
CA PRO A 185 -1.36 -20.13 -4.34
C PRO A 185 -1.40 -20.93 -5.65
N ALA A 186 -0.95 -22.18 -5.62
CA ALA A 186 -1.14 -23.10 -6.73
C ALA A 186 -2.64 -23.31 -6.95
N LEU A 187 -3.26 -22.47 -7.77
CA LEU A 187 -4.66 -22.56 -8.12
C LEU A 187 -4.80 -23.65 -9.18
N GLY A 188 -5.55 -24.71 -8.85
CA GLY A 188 -5.99 -25.66 -9.85
C GLY A 188 -6.84 -24.96 -10.92
N ARG A 189 -6.89 -25.52 -12.14
CA ARG A 189 -7.81 -25.02 -13.17
C ARG A 189 -9.25 -25.27 -12.72
N VAL A 190 -9.98 -24.19 -12.48
CA VAL A 190 -11.43 -24.25 -12.24
C VAL A 190 -12.14 -23.92 -13.57
N PRO A 191 -13.22 -24.63 -13.94
CA PRO A 191 -14.02 -24.26 -15.10
C PRO A 191 -14.49 -22.81 -15.00
N VAL A 192 -14.33 -22.04 -16.09
CA VAL A 192 -14.84 -20.66 -16.17
C VAL A 192 -16.37 -20.75 -16.15
N GLN A 193 -16.96 -20.36 -15.03
CA GLN A 193 -18.39 -20.06 -14.93
C GLN A 193 -18.57 -18.61 -15.38
N GLY A 194 -19.70 -18.27 -16.01
CA GLY A 194 -19.99 -16.91 -16.51
C GLY A 194 -19.90 -15.83 -15.41
N ARG A 195 -18.69 -15.40 -15.10
CA ARG A 195 -18.36 -14.55 -13.95
C ARG A 195 -17.30 -13.56 -14.35
N VAL A 196 -17.59 -12.30 -14.15
CA VAL A 196 -16.65 -11.19 -14.26
C VAL A 196 -16.37 -10.68 -12.86
N LEU A 197 -15.09 -10.50 -12.52
CA LEU A 197 -14.66 -10.05 -11.21
C LEU A 197 -14.05 -8.64 -11.33
N SER A 198 -14.54 -7.72 -10.52
CA SER A 198 -13.88 -6.43 -10.28
C SER A 198 -13.42 -6.38 -8.83
N VAL A 199 -12.12 -6.34 -8.59
CA VAL A 199 -11.53 -6.39 -7.24
C VAL A 199 -10.70 -5.14 -7.01
N GLY A 200 -11.06 -4.33 -6.02
CA GLY A 200 -10.31 -3.11 -5.71
C GLY A 200 -11.05 -2.17 -4.76
N ARG A 201 -10.42 -1.05 -4.42
CA ARG A 201 -11.06 0.01 -3.66
C ARG A 201 -12.14 0.69 -4.51
N LEU A 202 -13.29 1.00 -3.93
CA LEU A 202 -14.38 1.69 -4.62
C LEU A 202 -14.17 3.21 -4.51
N ASP A 203 -13.21 3.72 -5.27
CA ASP A 203 -12.90 5.15 -5.35
C ASP A 203 -12.86 5.64 -6.80
N PRO A 204 -12.88 6.97 -7.03
CA PRO A 204 -12.90 7.52 -8.38
C PRO A 204 -11.72 7.08 -9.26
N ASN A 205 -10.54 6.79 -8.69
CA ASN A 205 -9.36 6.37 -9.46
C ASN A 205 -9.52 4.95 -10.01
N LYS A 206 -10.36 4.12 -9.38
CA LYS A 206 -10.67 2.76 -9.86
C LYS A 206 -11.83 2.71 -10.85
N ASP A 207 -12.60 3.79 -10.96
CA ASP A 207 -13.73 3.97 -11.90
C ASP A 207 -14.56 2.68 -12.09
N VAL A 208 -14.97 2.08 -10.97
CA VAL A 208 -15.73 0.81 -10.96
C VAL A 208 -17.09 0.99 -11.63
N GLU A 209 -17.65 2.20 -11.60
CA GLU A 209 -18.87 2.56 -12.32
C GLU A 209 -18.73 2.34 -13.84
N ARG A 210 -17.55 2.59 -14.43
CA ARG A 210 -17.28 2.26 -15.83
C ARG A 210 -17.35 0.76 -16.07
N VAL A 211 -16.83 -0.05 -15.16
CA VAL A 211 -16.93 -1.53 -15.24
C VAL A 211 -18.39 -1.96 -15.23
N VAL A 212 -19.21 -1.37 -14.35
CA VAL A 212 -20.66 -1.63 -14.29
C VAL A 212 -21.32 -1.29 -15.65
N ARG A 213 -21.12 -0.07 -16.18
CA ARG A 213 -21.68 0.32 -17.49
C ARG A 213 -21.24 -0.58 -18.64
N LEU A 214 -19.97 -0.99 -18.65
CA LEU A 214 -19.44 -1.89 -19.68
C LEU A 214 -20.05 -3.28 -19.58
N PHE A 215 -20.19 -3.80 -18.36
CA PHE A 215 -20.81 -5.10 -18.15
C PHE A 215 -22.29 -5.10 -18.54
N GLU A 216 -23.03 -4.03 -18.28
CA GLU A 216 -24.43 -3.89 -18.72
C GLU A 216 -24.58 -4.07 -20.24
N ARG A 217 -23.66 -3.45 -20.99
CA ARG A 217 -23.63 -3.54 -22.45
C ARG A 217 -23.25 -4.95 -22.89
N ALA A 218 -22.17 -5.49 -22.33
CA ALA A 218 -21.67 -6.83 -22.66
C ALA A 218 -22.69 -7.94 -22.34
N ARG A 219 -23.44 -7.80 -21.24
CA ARG A 219 -24.47 -8.77 -20.81
C ARG A 219 -25.55 -9.02 -21.87
N ARG A 220 -25.82 -8.04 -22.73
CA ARG A 220 -26.76 -8.19 -23.86
C ARG A 220 -26.25 -9.18 -24.91
N GLU A 221 -24.95 -9.41 -24.98
CA GLU A 221 -24.30 -10.31 -25.93
C GLU A 221 -23.92 -11.66 -25.29
N VAL A 222 -23.40 -11.65 -24.06
CA VAL A 222 -22.89 -12.87 -23.41
C VAL A 222 -23.95 -13.72 -22.72
N GLY A 223 -25.17 -13.18 -22.53
CA GLY A 223 -26.28 -13.89 -21.91
C GLY A 223 -26.53 -13.52 -20.44
N ALA A 224 -27.72 -13.89 -19.95
CA ALA A 224 -28.21 -13.53 -18.62
C ALA A 224 -27.58 -14.35 -17.48
N ASP A 225 -26.91 -15.44 -17.81
CA ASP A 225 -26.17 -16.36 -16.95
C ASP A 225 -24.79 -15.82 -16.52
N TRP A 226 -24.34 -14.72 -17.13
CA TRP A 226 -23.14 -14.02 -16.70
C TRP A 226 -23.41 -13.05 -15.54
N HIS A 227 -22.53 -13.07 -14.54
CA HIS A 227 -22.62 -12.23 -13.36
C HIS A 227 -21.37 -11.37 -13.16
N LEU A 228 -21.57 -10.09 -12.83
CA LEU A 228 -20.50 -9.22 -12.34
C LEU A 228 -20.46 -9.29 -10.81
N HIS A 229 -19.31 -9.66 -10.26
CA HIS A 229 -19.03 -9.59 -8.83
C HIS A 229 -18.05 -8.45 -8.56
N VAL A 230 -18.48 -7.46 -7.78
CA VAL A 230 -17.64 -6.35 -7.34
C VAL A 230 -17.22 -6.59 -5.89
N PHE A 231 -15.91 -6.75 -5.68
CA PHE A 231 -15.29 -6.93 -4.37
C PHE A 231 -14.50 -5.69 -3.98
N GLY A 232 -14.91 -5.03 -2.91
CA GLY A 232 -14.28 -3.79 -2.48
C GLY A 232 -15.12 -3.01 -1.48
N ASP A 233 -14.55 -1.93 -0.97
CA ASP A 233 -15.26 -0.91 -0.20
C ASP A 233 -14.66 0.47 -0.54
N GLY A 234 -15.41 1.53 -0.26
CA GLY A 234 -14.98 2.90 -0.55
C GLY A 234 -16.11 3.88 -0.80
N PRO A 235 -15.78 5.17 -1.03
CA PRO A 235 -16.76 6.24 -1.19
C PRO A 235 -17.74 6.01 -2.36
N SER A 236 -17.35 5.29 -3.40
CA SER A 236 -18.21 5.01 -4.56
C SER A 236 -19.18 3.84 -4.34
N ARG A 237 -19.18 3.21 -3.16
CA ARG A 237 -20.00 2.01 -2.90
C ARG A 237 -21.49 2.22 -3.18
N SER A 238 -22.08 3.27 -2.60
CA SER A 238 -23.52 3.53 -2.77
C SER A 238 -23.90 3.76 -4.23
N SER A 239 -23.06 4.49 -4.98
CA SER A 239 -23.29 4.71 -6.41
C SER A 239 -23.21 3.40 -7.22
N VAL A 240 -22.22 2.55 -6.93
CA VAL A 240 -22.11 1.24 -7.58
C VAL A 240 -23.32 0.35 -7.27
N GLU A 241 -23.78 0.34 -6.01
CA GLU A 241 -24.97 -0.40 -5.58
C GLU A 241 -26.23 0.10 -6.32
N GLU A 242 -26.44 1.42 -6.38
CA GLU A 242 -27.57 2.05 -7.10
C GLU A 242 -27.58 1.71 -8.60
N MET A 243 -26.42 1.78 -9.27
CA MET A 243 -26.30 1.43 -10.69
C MET A 243 -26.63 -0.04 -10.96
N SER A 244 -26.29 -0.92 -10.02
CA SER A 244 -26.53 -2.36 -10.15
C SER A 244 -27.92 -2.81 -9.67
N ALA A 245 -28.68 -1.94 -8.99
CA ALA A 245 -29.99 -2.27 -8.41
C ALA A 245 -31.00 -2.75 -9.47
N ALA A 246 -30.91 -2.21 -10.69
CA ALA A 246 -31.75 -2.61 -11.82
C ALA A 246 -31.46 -4.03 -12.35
N TRP A 247 -30.35 -4.65 -11.94
CA TRP A 247 -29.91 -5.96 -12.42
C TRP A 247 -30.27 -7.12 -11.50
N ALA A 248 -30.73 -6.82 -10.27
CA ALA A 248 -31.17 -7.84 -9.33
C ALA A 248 -32.30 -8.66 -9.98
N PRO A 249 -32.26 -10.00 -9.87
CA PRO A 249 -33.40 -10.79 -10.32
C PRO A 249 -34.65 -10.30 -9.60
N ARG A 250 -35.71 -9.97 -10.34
CA ARG A 250 -37.03 -9.77 -9.74
C ARG A 250 -37.29 -11.00 -8.89
N ALA A 251 -37.59 -10.81 -7.60
CA ALA A 251 -37.95 -11.90 -6.72
C ALA A 251 -38.96 -12.80 -7.44
N ALA A 252 -38.63 -14.09 -7.54
CA ALA A 252 -39.58 -15.06 -8.08
C ALA A 252 -40.89 -14.90 -7.29
N SER A 253 -41.99 -14.70 -8.00
CA SER A 253 -43.32 -14.68 -7.41
C SER A 253 -43.47 -15.87 -6.47
N PRO A 254 -44.05 -15.71 -5.26
CA PRO A 254 -44.30 -16.83 -4.40
C PRO A 254 -45.13 -17.84 -5.18
N CYS A 255 -44.60 -19.05 -5.36
CA CYS A 255 -45.36 -20.16 -5.90
C CYS A 255 -46.45 -20.45 -4.86
N THR A 256 -47.66 -19.96 -5.08
CA THR A 256 -48.84 -20.39 -4.35
C THR A 256 -49.11 -21.83 -4.72
N ALA A 257 -48.94 -22.74 -3.76
CA ALA A 257 -49.56 -24.05 -3.71
C ALA A 257 -50.39 -24.11 -2.43
#